data_AF-A0A3M1D705-F1
#
_entry.id   AF-A0A3M1D705-F1
#
_cell.length_a   1.000
_cell.length_b   1.000
_cell.length_c   1.000
_cell.angle_alpha   90.00
_cell.angle_beta   90.00
_cell.angle_gamma   90.00
#
_symmetry.space_group_name_H-M   'P 1'
#
loop_
_entity.id
_entity.type
_entity.pdbx_description
1 polymer ?
#
loop_
_entity_poly.entity_id
_entity_poly.type
_entity_poly.pdbx_seq_one_letter_code
_entity_poly.pdbx_strand_id
1 'polypeptide(L)'
;HLHAMYQTLSFLLHEAPSFTPFQDFPDAASTTGEFFVAAGFDYHFESLHLTPGIVGGVQLPATYSIENLAVGGLEFGGKRTVVVQSASQRSVLPEGEDARPVYSIKGTCRWDISEILAAVLEVYFTWDDNQSRFVSDFYGLNIHSEFLDARILGMNLALQARF
;
A
#
# COMPACT_ATOMS: atom_id res chain seq x y z
N HIS A 1 -12.10 -15.33 9.36
CA HIS A 1 -11.68 -14.18 10.20
C HIS A 1 -11.90 -12.86 9.44
N LEU A 2 -12.12 -11.74 10.15
CA LEU A 2 -12.33 -10.40 9.59
C LEU A 2 -11.43 -9.40 10.32
N HIS A 3 -10.76 -8.53 9.58
CA HIS A 3 -9.89 -7.48 10.10
C HIS A 3 -10.25 -6.15 9.44
N ALA A 4 -10.22 -5.08 10.22
CA ALA A 4 -10.35 -3.71 9.72
C ALA A 4 -9.43 -2.78 10.51
N MET A 5 -8.89 -1.77 9.84
CA MET A 5 -8.01 -0.76 10.40
C MET A 5 -8.35 0.61 9.81
N TYR A 6 -8.26 1.64 10.64
CA TYR A 6 -8.28 3.02 10.19
C TYR A 6 -7.16 3.79 10.91
N GLN A 7 -6.40 4.56 10.15
CA GLN A 7 -5.26 5.31 10.64
C GLN A 7 -5.25 6.71 10.03
N THR A 8 -5.10 7.74 10.86
CA THR A 8 -5.00 9.11 10.35
C THR A 8 -3.63 9.35 9.72
N LEU A 9 -3.55 10.22 8.72
CA LEU A 9 -2.28 10.55 8.06
C LEU A 9 -1.25 11.11 9.06
N SER A 10 -1.69 11.95 10.00
CA SER A 10 -0.82 12.49 11.06
C SER A 10 -0.22 11.41 11.95
N PHE A 11 -0.97 10.33 12.22
CA PHE A 11 -0.45 9.19 12.99
C PHE A 11 0.57 8.38 12.16
N LEU A 12 0.34 8.20 10.86
CA LEU A 12 1.29 7.55 9.94
C LEU A 12 2.61 8.31 9.82
N LEU A 13 2.57 9.64 9.93
CA LEU A 13 3.75 10.50 9.91
C LEU A 13 4.28 10.87 11.31
N HIS A 14 3.83 10.22 12.39
CA HIS A 14 4.22 10.61 13.75
C HIS A 14 5.69 10.25 14.09
N GLU A 15 6.21 9.13 13.58
CA GLU A 15 7.57 8.64 13.87
C GLU A 15 8.66 9.25 12.96
N ALA A 16 8.25 9.82 11.83
CA ALA A 16 9.11 10.70 11.05
C ALA A 16 8.83 12.14 11.49
N PRO A 17 9.83 13.01 11.54
CA PRO A 17 9.60 14.36 12.01
C PRO A 17 8.93 15.17 10.89
N SER A 18 7.62 14.95 10.66
CA SER A 18 6.75 15.73 9.76
C SER A 18 7.26 15.87 8.32
N PHE A 19 6.55 16.63 7.48
CA PHE A 19 6.91 16.85 6.07
C PHE A 19 8.31 17.49 5.99
N THR A 20 9.26 16.96 5.21
CA THR A 20 10.54 17.67 4.99
C THR A 20 10.22 19.04 4.38
N PRO A 21 10.47 20.18 5.07
CA PRO A 21 11.42 20.40 6.16
C PRO A 21 10.77 20.69 7.55
N PHE A 22 10.29 19.67 8.26
CA PHE A 22 9.70 19.75 9.60
C PHE A 22 8.47 20.67 9.72
N GLN A 23 7.65 20.74 8.67
CA GLN A 23 6.44 21.55 8.66
C GLN A 23 5.19 20.67 8.74
N ASP A 24 4.16 21.19 9.42
CA ASP A 24 2.81 20.64 9.36
C ASP A 24 2.25 20.78 7.93
N PHE A 25 1.16 20.07 7.65
CA PHE A 25 0.48 20.17 6.37
C PHE A 25 0.08 21.62 6.10
N PRO A 26 0.39 22.18 4.92
CA PRO A 26 -0.13 23.48 4.49
C PRO A 26 -1.65 23.58 4.72
N ASP A 27 -2.12 24.70 5.28
CA ASP A 27 -3.55 24.92 5.57
C ASP A 27 -4.45 24.74 4.33
N ALA A 28 -3.90 24.96 3.14
CA ALA A 28 -4.59 24.83 1.86
C ALA A 28 -4.79 23.38 1.40
N ALA A 29 -4.39 22.39 2.20
CA ALA A 29 -4.33 21.02 1.75
C ALA A 29 -5.33 20.08 2.40
N SER A 30 -5.90 19.23 1.57
CA SER A 30 -6.84 18.20 1.99
C SER A 30 -6.10 16.91 2.32
N THR A 31 -6.32 16.38 3.52
CA THR A 31 -5.75 15.10 3.97
C THR A 31 -6.82 14.03 4.10
N THR A 32 -6.46 12.79 3.80
CA THR A 32 -7.29 11.62 4.06
C THR A 32 -6.48 10.56 4.81
N GLY A 33 -7.14 9.85 5.74
CA GLY A 33 -6.54 8.75 6.48
C GLY A 33 -6.51 7.45 5.65
N GLU A 34 -5.69 6.52 6.09
CA GLU A 34 -5.66 5.17 5.56
C GLU A 34 -6.80 4.33 6.14
N PHE A 35 -7.45 3.55 5.29
CA PHE A 35 -8.43 2.55 5.68
C PHE A 35 -8.08 1.20 5.07
N PHE A 36 -8.15 0.14 5.86
CA PHE A 36 -7.89 -1.23 5.40
C PHE A 36 -8.97 -2.17 5.91
N VAL A 37 -9.43 -3.08 5.06
CA VAL A 37 -10.33 -4.16 5.45
C VAL A 37 -9.92 -5.46 4.75
N ALA A 38 -9.94 -6.56 5.49
CA ALA A 38 -9.66 -7.88 4.94
C ALA A 38 -10.54 -8.95 5.57
N ALA A 39 -10.95 -9.90 4.75
CA ALA A 39 -11.69 -11.08 5.17
C ALA A 39 -10.94 -12.32 4.71
N GLY A 40 -10.94 -13.34 5.56
CA GLY A 40 -10.28 -14.60 5.26
C GLY A 40 -11.03 -15.79 5.80
N PHE A 41 -10.74 -16.94 5.21
CA PHE A 41 -11.30 -18.22 5.56
C PHE A 41 -10.23 -19.29 5.44
N ASP A 42 -10.23 -20.22 6.38
CA ASP A 42 -9.34 -21.36 6.45
C ASP A 42 -10.13 -22.58 6.93
N TYR A 43 -9.74 -23.76 6.46
CA TYR A 43 -10.41 -25.00 6.82
C TYR A 43 -9.41 -26.14 6.94
N HIS A 44 -9.53 -26.93 8.02
CA HIS A 44 -8.65 -28.08 8.26
C HIS A 44 -9.29 -29.37 7.74
N PHE A 45 -8.65 -29.98 6.74
CA PHE A 45 -8.99 -31.30 6.25
C PHE A 45 -8.18 -32.37 6.99
N GLU A 46 -8.76 -32.93 8.05
CA GLU A 46 -8.11 -33.94 8.92
C GLU A 46 -7.58 -35.14 8.13
N SER A 47 -8.34 -35.64 7.15
CA SER A 47 -7.94 -36.81 6.34
C SER A 47 -6.67 -36.60 5.51
N LEU A 48 -6.39 -35.35 5.14
CA LEU A 48 -5.24 -34.96 4.33
C LEU A 48 -4.17 -34.24 5.15
N HIS A 49 -4.41 -34.00 6.44
CA HIS A 49 -3.58 -33.17 7.32
C HIS A 49 -3.27 -31.80 6.69
N LEU A 50 -4.25 -31.22 6.00
CA LEU A 50 -4.08 -30.05 5.15
C LEU A 50 -4.98 -28.91 5.63
N THR A 51 -4.42 -27.71 5.73
CA THR A 51 -5.14 -26.49 6.10
C THR A 51 -4.93 -25.42 5.01
N PRO A 52 -5.73 -25.44 3.93
CA PRO A 52 -5.79 -24.31 3.02
C PRO A 52 -6.52 -23.13 3.67
N GLY A 53 -6.09 -21.94 3.27
CA GLY A 53 -6.68 -20.68 3.65
C GLY A 53 -6.56 -19.65 2.53
N ILE A 54 -7.46 -18.69 2.55
CA ILE A 54 -7.47 -17.57 1.61
C ILE A 54 -7.89 -16.31 2.35
N VAL A 55 -7.21 -15.21 2.05
CA VAL A 55 -7.49 -13.89 2.61
C VAL A 55 -7.52 -12.88 1.47
N GLY A 56 -8.56 -12.08 1.39
CA GLY A 56 -8.67 -10.96 0.47
C GLY A 56 -8.84 -9.65 1.23
N GLY A 57 -8.22 -8.58 0.75
CA GLY A 57 -8.30 -7.27 1.39
C GLY A 57 -8.27 -6.13 0.39
N VAL A 58 -8.78 -4.99 0.85
CA VAL A 58 -8.78 -3.71 0.15
C VAL A 58 -8.22 -2.65 1.09
N GLN A 59 -7.30 -1.83 0.57
CA GLN A 59 -6.72 -0.70 1.27
C GLN A 59 -7.02 0.59 0.49
N LEU A 60 -7.55 1.59 1.17
CA LEU A 60 -7.60 2.97 0.71
C LEU A 60 -6.42 3.69 1.37
N PRO A 61 -5.40 4.10 0.60
CA PRO A 61 -4.18 4.64 1.19
C PRO A 61 -4.41 6.06 1.71
N ALA A 62 -3.59 6.48 2.66
CA ALA A 62 -3.62 7.86 3.13
C ALA A 62 -3.12 8.82 2.05
N THR A 63 -3.79 9.96 1.89
CA THR A 63 -3.43 10.96 0.88
C THR A 63 -3.34 12.36 1.43
N TYR A 64 -2.56 13.19 0.75
CA TYR A 64 -2.54 14.63 0.91
C TYR A 64 -2.62 15.27 -0.47
N SER A 65 -3.55 16.20 -0.65
CA SER A 65 -3.80 16.86 -1.93
C SER A 65 -3.79 18.38 -1.79
N ILE A 66 -3.14 19.07 -2.74
CA ILE A 66 -3.20 20.53 -2.87
C ILE A 66 -3.82 20.85 -4.22
N GLU A 67 -4.79 21.76 -4.21
CA GLU A 67 -5.28 22.42 -5.42
C GLU A 67 -4.64 23.81 -5.51
N ASN A 68 -4.16 24.18 -6.70
CA ASN A 68 -3.64 25.52 -6.99
C ASN A 68 -2.55 25.97 -6.00
N LEU A 69 -1.40 25.29 -6.05
CA LEU A 69 -0.28 25.56 -5.16
C LEU A 69 0.31 26.95 -5.46
N ALA A 70 0.17 27.88 -4.53
CA ALA A 70 0.79 29.20 -4.59
C ALA A 70 2.13 29.20 -3.83
N VAL A 71 3.26 29.32 -4.55
CA VAL A 71 4.61 29.40 -3.93
C VAL A 71 5.33 30.63 -4.48
N GLY A 72 5.72 31.54 -3.58
CA GLY A 72 6.49 32.74 -3.95
C GLY A 72 5.74 33.70 -4.89
N GLY A 73 4.40 33.70 -4.86
CA GLY A 73 3.57 34.51 -5.76
C GLY A 73 3.34 33.91 -7.15
N LEU A 74 3.81 32.68 -7.39
CA LEU A 74 3.50 31.90 -8.58
C LEU A 74 2.38 30.90 -8.24
N GLU A 75 1.30 30.94 -9.01
CA GLU A 75 0.21 29.96 -8.93
C GLU A 75 0.51 28.80 -9.88
N PHE A 76 0.75 27.62 -9.32
CA PHE A 76 0.81 26.39 -10.06
C PHE A 76 -0.58 25.76 -10.05
N GLY A 77 -1.31 25.94 -11.14
CA GLY A 77 -2.61 25.32 -11.34
C GLY A 77 -2.54 23.79 -11.32
N GLY A 78 -3.67 23.17 -11.02
CA GLY A 78 -3.82 21.71 -11.01
C GLY A 78 -3.85 21.11 -9.60
N LYS A 79 -4.43 19.92 -9.52
CA LYS A 79 -4.50 19.11 -8.30
C LYS A 79 -3.28 18.20 -8.25
N ARG A 80 -2.53 18.26 -7.15
CA ARG A 80 -1.41 17.36 -6.88
C ARG A 80 -1.72 16.50 -5.68
N THR A 81 -1.93 15.21 -5.92
CA THR A 81 -2.21 14.21 -4.91
C THR A 81 -0.94 13.44 -4.59
N VAL A 82 -0.62 13.32 -3.30
CA VAL A 82 0.49 12.50 -2.80
C VAL A 82 -0.09 11.37 -1.98
N VAL A 83 0.27 10.15 -2.36
CA VAL A 83 -0.04 8.92 -1.61
C VAL A 83 1.08 8.66 -0.62
N VAL A 84 0.72 8.47 0.64
CA VAL A 84 1.66 8.26 1.74
C VAL A 84 1.46 6.85 2.28
N GLN A 85 2.44 5.98 2.03
CA GLN A 85 2.41 4.56 2.42
C GLN A 85 3.20 4.34 3.72
N SER A 86 4.28 5.08 3.90
CA SER A 86 5.05 5.10 5.14
C SER A 86 5.80 6.42 5.29
N ALA A 87 6.49 6.60 6.42
CA ALA A 87 7.38 7.71 6.66
C ALA A 87 8.36 7.99 5.49
N SER A 88 8.91 6.93 4.90
CA SER A 88 9.94 6.96 3.86
C SER A 88 9.42 6.66 2.45
N GLN A 89 8.19 6.14 2.32
CA GLN A 89 7.62 5.74 1.04
C GLN A 89 6.42 6.61 0.68
N ARG A 90 6.60 7.42 -0.37
CA ARG A 90 5.60 8.36 -0.88
C ARG A 90 5.60 8.33 -2.41
N SER A 91 4.43 8.41 -3.00
CA SER A 91 4.25 8.46 -4.45
C SER A 91 3.45 9.71 -4.81
N VAL A 92 4.02 10.54 -5.68
CA VAL A 92 3.34 11.74 -6.20
C VAL A 92 2.60 11.32 -7.45
N LEU A 93 1.28 11.39 -7.43
CA LEU A 93 0.48 10.97 -8.57
C LEU A 93 0.61 11.97 -9.74
N PRO A 94 0.28 11.55 -10.98
CA PRO A 94 0.13 12.47 -12.09
C PRO A 94 -0.88 13.58 -11.76
N GLU A 95 -0.76 14.72 -12.43
CA GLU A 95 -1.62 15.88 -12.19
C GLU A 95 -3.09 15.54 -12.45
N GLY A 96 -3.98 15.94 -11.53
CA GLY A 96 -5.42 15.69 -11.63
C GLY A 96 -5.88 14.29 -11.23
N GLU A 97 -4.96 13.39 -10.88
CA GLU A 97 -5.30 12.03 -10.47
C GLU A 97 -5.54 11.89 -8.96
N ASP A 98 -6.39 10.93 -8.61
CA ASP A 98 -6.73 10.56 -7.25
C ASP A 98 -6.16 9.19 -6.90
N ALA A 99 -5.95 8.95 -5.61
CA ALA A 99 -5.49 7.66 -5.13
C ALA A 99 -6.54 6.58 -5.40
N ARG A 100 -6.06 5.42 -5.84
CA ARG A 100 -6.87 4.25 -6.17
C ARG A 100 -6.79 3.23 -5.04
N PRO A 101 -7.84 2.43 -4.82
CA PRO A 101 -7.78 1.34 -3.86
C PRO A 101 -6.70 0.32 -4.25
N VAL A 102 -5.97 -0.18 -3.26
CA VAL A 102 -5.02 -1.29 -3.40
C VAL A 102 -5.74 -2.59 -3.06
N TYR A 103 -5.61 -3.58 -3.92
CA TYR A 103 -6.21 -4.90 -3.74
C TYR A 103 -5.14 -5.93 -3.42
N SER A 104 -5.39 -6.75 -2.41
CA SER A 104 -4.48 -7.83 -2.04
C SER A 104 -5.23 -9.13 -1.82
N ILE A 105 -4.65 -10.22 -2.29
CA ILE A 105 -5.14 -11.57 -2.04
C ILE A 105 -3.96 -12.47 -1.66
N LYS A 106 -4.15 -13.28 -0.61
CA LYS A 106 -3.18 -14.25 -0.14
C LYS A 106 -3.83 -15.61 -0.01
N GLY A 107 -3.31 -16.59 -0.73
CA GLY A 107 -3.56 -18.01 -0.51
C GLY A 107 -2.50 -18.59 0.42
N THR A 108 -2.93 -19.40 1.38
CA THR A 108 -2.04 -20.12 2.29
C THR A 108 -2.40 -21.59 2.27
N CYS A 109 -1.41 -22.47 2.34
CA CYS A 109 -1.64 -23.90 2.43
C CYS A 109 -0.63 -24.48 3.41
N ARG A 110 -1.11 -24.98 4.54
CA ARG A 110 -0.29 -25.70 5.50
C ARG A 110 -0.55 -27.20 5.35
N TRP A 111 0.51 -27.98 5.20
CA TRP A 111 0.45 -29.42 5.18
C TRP A 111 1.26 -29.99 6.33
N ASP A 112 0.60 -30.65 7.27
CA ASP A 112 1.27 -31.34 8.36
C ASP A 112 1.72 -32.71 7.84
N ILE A 113 3.02 -32.82 7.54
CA ILE A 113 3.64 -34.02 6.95
C ILE A 113 3.83 -35.10 8.04
N SER A 114 4.16 -34.67 9.26
CA SER A 114 4.29 -35.53 10.43
C SER A 114 3.95 -34.75 11.70
N GLU A 115 3.94 -35.44 12.85
CA GLU A 115 3.74 -34.80 14.16
C GLU A 115 4.78 -33.72 14.46
N ILE A 116 5.95 -33.79 13.81
CA ILE A 116 7.12 -32.94 14.08
C ILE A 116 7.38 -31.97 12.92
N LEU A 117 6.76 -32.15 11.74
CA LEU A 117 7.07 -31.37 10.54
C LEU A 117 5.82 -30.90 9.81
N ALA A 118 5.77 -29.59 9.53
CA ALA A 118 4.77 -28.97 8.67
C ALA A 118 5.43 -28.21 7.52
N ALA A 119 4.83 -28.28 6.33
CA ALA A 119 5.16 -27.41 5.20
C ALA A 119 4.10 -26.30 5.10
N VAL A 120 4.53 -25.07 4.88
CA VAL A 120 3.65 -23.91 4.68
C VAL A 120 3.99 -23.26 3.36
N LEU A 121 3.03 -23.24 2.45
CA LEU A 121 3.07 -22.51 1.20
C LEU A 121 2.20 -21.25 1.33
N GLU A 122 2.73 -20.11 0.93
CA GLU A 122 1.99 -18.87 0.79
C GLU A 122 2.18 -18.31 -0.61
N VAL A 123 1.09 -17.86 -1.21
CA VAL A 123 1.08 -17.15 -2.49
C VAL A 123 0.31 -15.87 -2.28
N TYR A 124 0.90 -14.73 -2.61
CA TYR A 124 0.26 -13.43 -2.46
C TYR A 124 0.32 -12.66 -3.76
N PHE A 125 -0.77 -11.97 -4.07
CA PHE A 125 -0.88 -11.06 -5.19
C PHE A 125 -1.39 -9.72 -4.70
N THR A 126 -0.70 -8.66 -5.09
CA THR A 126 -1.07 -7.27 -4.79
C THR A 126 -1.18 -6.48 -6.09
N TRP A 127 -2.23 -5.69 -6.19
CA TRP A 127 -2.44 -4.73 -7.25
C TRP A 127 -2.49 -3.32 -6.65
N ASP A 128 -1.43 -2.55 -6.91
CA ASP A 128 -1.26 -1.17 -6.44
C ASP A 128 -1.03 -0.20 -7.61
N ASP A 129 -2.09 0.44 -8.10
CA ASP A 129 -2.00 1.44 -9.16
C ASP A 129 -1.56 2.84 -8.67
N ASN A 130 -1.07 2.97 -7.42
CA ASN A 130 -0.63 4.26 -6.88
C ASN A 130 0.88 4.49 -7.00
N GLN A 131 1.62 3.52 -7.51
CA GLN A 131 3.05 3.68 -7.72
C GLN A 131 3.30 4.56 -8.93
N SER A 132 4.17 5.55 -8.74
CA SER A 132 4.50 6.50 -9.79
C SER A 132 5.99 6.71 -9.88
N ARG A 133 6.44 7.10 -11.08
CA ARG A 133 7.83 7.43 -11.36
C ARG A 133 7.91 8.80 -12.01
N PHE A 134 8.88 9.59 -11.57
CA PHE A 134 9.24 10.83 -12.25
C PHE A 134 9.99 10.53 -13.54
N VAL A 135 9.45 11.03 -14.65
CA VAL A 135 10.07 10.98 -15.97
C VAL A 135 10.42 12.41 -16.36
N SER A 136 11.64 12.61 -16.84
CA SER A 136 12.09 13.90 -17.38
C SER A 136 12.05 13.86 -18.91
N ASP A 137 11.67 14.97 -19.54
CA ASP A 137 11.78 15.11 -20.99
C ASP A 137 13.24 15.10 -21.49
N PHE A 138 13.42 15.06 -22.82
CA PHE A 138 14.75 15.00 -23.46
C PHE A 138 15.67 16.18 -23.09
N TYR A 139 15.09 17.32 -22.69
CA TYR A 139 15.84 18.51 -22.29
C TYR A 139 15.99 18.64 -20.76
N GLY A 140 15.39 17.74 -19.98
CA GLY A 140 15.34 17.79 -18.52
C GLY A 140 14.54 18.96 -17.95
N LEU A 141 13.72 19.62 -18.77
CA LEU A 141 13.01 20.86 -18.41
C LEU A 141 11.62 20.59 -17.83
N ASN A 142 10.94 19.54 -18.29
CA ASN A 142 9.69 19.07 -17.71
C ASN A 142 9.91 17.75 -16.98
N ILE A 143 9.52 17.71 -15.71
CA ILE A 143 9.44 16.50 -14.90
C ILE A 143 7.96 16.24 -14.67
N HIS A 144 7.44 15.14 -15.19
CA HIS A 144 6.06 14.70 -14.95
C HIS A 144 6.06 13.31 -14.31
N SER A 145 4.96 12.99 -13.64
CA SER A 145 4.77 11.70 -12.98
C SER A 145 3.95 10.79 -13.89
N GLU A 146 4.38 9.53 -14.04
CA GLU A 146 3.63 8.49 -14.75
C GLU A 146 3.38 7.31 -13.82
N PHE A 147 2.21 6.68 -13.96
CA PHE A 147 1.89 5.47 -13.21
C PHE A 147 2.76 4.30 -13.66
N LEU A 148 3.19 3.50 -12.68
CA LEU A 148 3.81 2.19 -12.91
C LEU A 148 2.72 1.11 -12.82
N ASP A 149 2.85 0.06 -13.64
CA ASP A 149 2.05 -1.16 -13.46
C ASP A 149 2.66 -1.98 -12.31
N ALA A 150 2.13 -1.82 -11.09
CA ALA A 150 2.64 -2.50 -9.90
C ALA A 150 1.76 -3.69 -9.47
N ARG A 151 1.55 -4.62 -10.42
CA ARG A 151 1.03 -5.95 -10.13
C ARG A 151 2.18 -6.83 -9.62
N ILE A 152 2.12 -7.20 -8.36
CA ILE A 152 3.16 -7.97 -7.68
C ILE A 152 2.61 -9.35 -7.32
N LEU A 153 3.26 -10.40 -7.83
CA LEU A 153 3.02 -11.78 -7.42
C LEU A 153 4.24 -12.27 -6.64
N GLY A 154 4.01 -12.82 -5.45
CA GLY A 154 5.04 -13.43 -4.63
C GLY A 154 4.61 -14.77 -4.07
N MET A 155 5.61 -15.56 -3.69
CA MET A 155 5.43 -16.90 -3.16
C MET A 155 6.47 -17.15 -2.07
N ASN A 156 6.06 -17.87 -1.03
CA ASN A 156 6.93 -18.33 0.04
C ASN A 156 6.64 -19.80 0.33
N LEU A 157 7.69 -20.60 0.56
CA LEU A 157 7.60 -21.97 1.00
C LEU A 157 8.53 -22.16 2.20
N ALA A 158 7.96 -22.59 3.32
CA ALA A 158 8.69 -22.83 4.56
C ALA A 158 8.43 -24.25 5.09
N LEU A 159 9.45 -24.84 5.71
CA LEU A 159 9.33 -26.04 6.52
C LEU A 159 9.49 -25.65 7.99
N GLN A 160 8.51 -26.02 8.81
CA GLN A 160 8.48 -25.69 10.23
C GLN A 160 8.50 -26.96 11.07
N ALA A 161 9.44 -27.01 12.01
CA ALA A 161 9.46 -28.05 13.03
C ALA A 161 8.46 -27.71 14.14
N ARG A 162 7.73 -28.74 14.61
CA ARG A 162 6.73 -28.67 15.65
C ARG A 162 7.32 -29.38 16.88
N PHE A 163 7.75 -28.60 17.85
CA PHE A 163 8.30 -29.07 19.14
C PHE A 163 7.26 -28.90 20.24
#